data_AF-A0A6J3LT51-F1
#
_entry.id   AF-A0A6J3LT51-F1
#
_cell.length_a   1.000
_cell.length_b   1.000
_cell.length_c   1.000
_cell.angle_alpha   90.00
_cell.angle_beta   90.00
_cell.angle_gamma   90.00
#
_symmetry.space_group_name_H-M   'P 1'
#
loop_
_entity.id
_entity.type
_entity.pdbx_description
1 polymer ?
#
loop_
_entity_poly.entity_id
_entity_poly.type
_entity_poly.pdbx_seq_one_letter_code
_entity_poly.pdbx_strand_id
1 'polypeptide(L)'
;MSMLPRLRQDLRGRLLSSITSSTSRLTTTAPLSRFATLHAPPVLINSHVAPQHLQLRLVPPIAYKPQRCYQSTTAESSEQTLSGLWKPTHLQKLFYGSGSVSNLVASLKSESSRALILTGNSLATKTPLIKQVEELLGSRHAATFSKIGQHAPVKDIDAALEVVLKDDKIDTIISIGGGSPIDAAKAISFRLHEKRGLFLHHVTIPTTLSAGECTFIAGYTGEDGVKTSVVHPELAPSVIIYDSQFALHTPEWLFMSTGLRSLDHAVELQYYPTATEMPCRQMALYAAGELFKYLPKYKENPRDEEAITKLLLAAFASLGFIGLNVRGGLGLSHTLGYALGSPYQIPHGITSCMTLGHVVKLKAETSKENAAQIARLAPFIGLTNSGNKTADATAVGDAILKLVRDLGLFTTLTEKGVGKDKVQTIVRMATGQESGPQYEKVKALVEGLY
;
A
#
# COMPACT_ATOMS: atom_id res chain seq x y z
N MET A 1 -42.79 41.75 7.92
CA MET A 1 -42.53 42.95 8.76
C MET A 1 -41.65 42.48 9.92
N SER A 2 -40.54 43.11 10.32
CA SER A 2 -39.90 44.36 9.88
C SER A 2 -38.40 44.40 10.29
N MET A 3 -37.59 45.10 9.48
CA MET A 3 -36.29 45.76 9.73
C MET A 3 -35.47 45.48 11.02
N LEU A 4 -34.21 45.06 10.82
CA LEU A 4 -32.93 45.80 11.06
C LEU A 4 -32.83 46.82 12.23
N PRO A 5 -31.66 46.93 12.92
CA PRO A 5 -30.53 47.65 12.31
C PRO A 5 -29.10 47.13 12.59
N ARG A 6 -28.15 47.66 11.80
CA ARG A 6 -26.68 47.55 11.96
C ARG A 6 -26.15 48.58 12.96
N LEU A 7 -24.98 48.31 13.53
CA LEU A 7 -24.05 49.36 13.95
C LEU A 7 -22.60 48.94 13.64
N ARG A 8 -21.85 49.82 12.97
CA ARG A 8 -20.39 49.78 12.82
C ARG A 8 -19.80 50.82 13.77
N GLN A 9 -18.60 50.57 14.30
CA GLN A 9 -17.62 51.66 14.44
C GLN A 9 -16.19 51.13 14.34
N ASP A 10 -15.38 51.85 13.57
CA ASP A 10 -13.92 51.73 13.49
C ASP A 10 -13.25 52.23 14.78
N LEU A 11 -12.02 51.77 15.05
CA LEU A 11 -10.97 52.66 15.57
C LEU A 11 -9.58 52.17 15.14
N ARG A 12 -8.85 53.03 14.41
CA ARG A 12 -7.49 52.83 13.90
C ARG A 12 -6.43 53.47 14.81
N GLY A 13 -5.22 52.91 14.80
CA GLY A 13 -3.96 53.56 15.27
C GLY A 13 -3.72 53.44 16.79
N ARG A 14 -2.53 53.65 17.36
CA ARG A 14 -1.17 54.08 16.92
C ARG A 14 -0.14 53.42 17.88
N LEU A 15 1.19 53.33 17.68
CA LEU A 15 2.18 53.83 16.70
C LEU A 15 3.37 52.82 16.58
N LEU A 16 4.21 52.81 15.52
CA LEU A 16 5.67 53.16 15.47
C LEU A 16 6.39 53.38 16.83
N SER A 17 7.69 53.14 17.05
CA SER A 17 8.93 53.36 16.23
C SER A 17 10.15 52.71 16.95
N SER A 18 11.34 52.39 16.40
CA SER A 18 11.94 52.34 15.04
C SER A 18 13.42 51.82 15.14
N ILE A 19 14.29 52.13 14.15
CA ILE A 19 15.79 52.14 14.13
C ILE A 19 16.45 50.80 13.73
N THR A 20 16.89 50.57 12.47
CA THR A 20 18.06 51.10 11.69
C THR A 20 19.41 50.87 12.38
N SER A 21 20.54 50.49 11.77
CA SER A 21 21.00 50.27 10.38
C SER A 21 22.21 49.29 10.42
N SER A 22 22.72 48.72 9.33
CA SER A 22 23.73 49.39 8.47
C SER A 22 24.23 48.47 7.35
N THR A 23 24.80 49.09 6.31
CA THR A 23 25.33 48.49 5.08
C THR A 23 26.82 48.17 5.15
N SER A 24 27.28 47.14 4.41
CA SER A 24 28.48 47.28 3.56
C SER A 24 28.50 46.23 2.43
N ARG A 25 29.12 46.60 1.29
CA ARG A 25 29.50 45.69 0.20
C ARG A 25 31.00 45.44 0.31
N LEU A 26 31.51 44.36 -0.27
CA LEU A 26 32.77 44.39 -1.03
C LEU A 26 32.90 43.18 -1.97
N THR A 27 33.34 43.48 -3.19
CA THR A 27 33.74 42.56 -4.26
C THR A 27 35.24 42.24 -4.17
N THR A 28 35.70 41.05 -4.64
CA THR A 28 36.66 40.88 -5.78
C THR A 28 37.32 39.48 -5.87
N THR A 29 37.33 38.93 -7.10
CA THR A 29 38.40 38.14 -7.79
C THR A 29 39.03 36.83 -7.24
N ALA A 30 39.25 35.88 -8.16
CA ALA A 30 40.07 34.64 -8.09
C ALA A 30 41.60 34.93 -8.24
N PRO A 31 42.58 33.98 -8.41
CA PRO A 31 42.47 32.54 -8.75
C PRO A 31 43.55 31.52 -8.21
N LEU A 32 43.41 30.24 -8.63
CA LEU A 32 44.45 29.24 -8.97
C LEU A 32 45.44 28.60 -7.93
N SER A 33 45.24 27.27 -7.74
CA SER A 33 46.20 26.16 -8.08
C SER A 33 46.92 25.32 -6.99
N ARG A 34 47.13 24.04 -7.40
CA ARG A 34 48.13 23.01 -7.01
C ARG A 34 47.79 21.89 -5.99
N PHE A 35 48.27 20.71 -6.38
CA PHE A 35 48.27 19.38 -5.74
C PHE A 35 49.09 19.33 -4.43
N ALA A 36 48.72 18.41 -3.52
CA ALA A 36 49.57 17.26 -3.13
C ALA A 36 48.89 16.33 -2.09
N THR A 37 49.13 15.03 -2.21
CA THR A 37 48.91 13.98 -1.19
C THR A 37 50.10 13.90 -0.22
N LEU A 38 49.92 13.42 1.02
CA LEU A 38 50.84 12.48 1.71
C LEU A 38 50.39 11.99 3.11
N HIS A 39 51.14 10.99 3.63
CA HIS A 39 50.84 10.12 4.77
C HIS A 39 51.22 10.65 6.17
N ALA A 40 50.81 9.90 7.21
CA ALA A 40 51.09 10.10 8.63
C ALA A 40 52.51 9.62 9.09
N PRO A 41 53.00 10.13 10.25
CA PRO A 41 54.12 9.56 11.01
C PRO A 41 53.75 9.19 12.50
N PRO A 42 54.64 8.59 13.32
CA PRO A 42 54.25 7.47 14.20
C PRO A 42 54.59 7.60 15.72
N VAL A 43 54.44 6.46 16.43
CA VAL A 43 54.62 6.23 17.88
C VAL A 43 56.09 6.21 18.34
N LEU A 44 56.33 6.62 19.59
CA LEU A 44 57.60 6.46 20.33
C LEU A 44 57.48 5.43 21.46
N ILE A 45 58.52 4.62 21.64
CA ILE A 45 58.72 3.69 22.77
C ILE A 45 59.97 4.15 23.53
N ASN A 46 59.99 4.06 24.86
CA ASN A 46 61.24 4.10 25.62
C ASN A 46 61.16 3.30 26.94
N SER A 47 62.31 2.94 27.50
CA SER A 47 62.47 1.76 28.38
C SER A 47 63.03 2.04 29.80
N HIS A 48 62.97 0.99 30.63
CA HIS A 48 63.71 0.74 31.89
C HIS A 48 63.38 1.51 33.19
N VAL A 49 62.81 0.79 34.18
CA VAL A 49 63.26 0.78 35.60
C VAL A 49 63.05 -0.66 36.16
N ALA A 50 63.91 -1.09 37.10
CA ALA A 50 63.93 -2.42 37.73
C ALA A 50 63.40 -2.39 39.21
N PRO A 51 63.25 -3.52 39.93
CA PRO A 51 62.08 -3.74 40.80
C PRO A 51 62.25 -3.37 42.29
N GLN A 52 61.11 -3.18 42.96
CA GLN A 52 60.97 -3.31 44.41
C GLN A 52 59.88 -4.34 44.75
N HIS A 53 60.15 -5.21 45.73
CA HIS A 53 59.21 -6.24 46.18
C HIS A 53 58.08 -5.63 47.02
N LEU A 54 56.82 -5.90 46.65
CA LEU A 54 55.68 -5.81 47.58
C LEU A 54 54.72 -6.99 47.38
N GLN A 55 54.14 -7.43 48.50
CA GLN A 55 53.53 -8.74 48.72
C GLN A 55 52.38 -9.12 47.74
N LEU A 56 52.44 -10.35 47.23
CA LEU A 56 51.33 -11.00 46.53
C LEU A 56 50.15 -11.23 47.49
N ARG A 57 49.04 -10.52 47.28
CA ARG A 57 47.71 -10.98 47.67
C ARG A 57 47.03 -11.62 46.46
N LEU A 58 46.75 -12.92 46.54
CA LEU A 58 45.93 -13.61 45.55
C LEU A 58 44.48 -13.11 45.65
N VAL A 59 44.04 -12.33 44.66
CA VAL A 59 42.62 -12.04 44.45
C VAL A 59 42.00 -13.31 43.83
N PRO A 60 40.90 -13.85 44.39
CA PRO A 60 40.25 -15.02 43.79
C PRO A 60 39.75 -14.68 42.39
N PRO A 61 39.75 -15.63 41.44
CA PRO A 61 39.27 -15.38 40.09
C PRO A 61 37.81 -14.94 40.14
N ILE A 62 37.52 -13.75 39.63
CA ILE A 62 36.16 -13.29 39.42
C ILE A 62 35.52 -14.27 38.45
N ALA A 63 34.53 -15.02 38.92
CA ALA A 63 33.80 -15.96 38.08
C ALA A 63 33.19 -15.19 36.92
N TYR A 64 33.69 -15.45 35.71
CA TYR A 64 33.16 -14.89 34.47
C TYR A 64 31.73 -15.42 34.31
N LYS A 65 30.74 -14.67 34.80
CA LYS A 65 29.35 -14.90 34.40
C LYS A 65 29.33 -14.82 32.89
N PRO A 66 28.94 -15.89 32.16
CA PRO A 66 28.76 -15.76 30.73
C PRO A 66 27.77 -14.63 30.53
N GLN A 67 28.18 -13.58 29.82
CA GLN A 67 27.23 -12.61 29.29
C GLN A 67 26.15 -13.45 28.62
N ARG A 68 24.88 -13.22 28.96
CA ARG A 68 23.78 -13.80 28.20
C ARG A 68 24.03 -13.39 26.77
N CYS A 69 24.42 -14.35 25.93
CA CYS A 69 24.45 -14.16 24.50
C CYS A 69 22.99 -13.93 24.14
N TYR A 70 22.59 -12.66 24.04
CA TYR A 70 21.41 -12.27 23.31
C TYR A 70 21.71 -12.68 21.87
N GLN A 71 21.40 -13.94 21.56
CA GLN A 71 21.17 -14.35 20.19
C GLN A 71 20.10 -13.38 19.69
N SER A 72 20.51 -12.45 18.84
CA SER A 72 19.63 -11.52 18.17
C SER A 72 18.85 -12.29 17.11
N THR A 73 17.94 -13.15 17.56
CA THR A 73 16.84 -13.69 16.76
C THR A 73 15.80 -12.59 16.55
N THR A 74 16.23 -11.48 15.98
CA THR A 74 15.38 -10.53 15.25
C THR A 74 14.87 -11.27 14.03
N ALA A 75 13.85 -12.11 14.23
CA ALA A 75 13.20 -12.83 13.16
C ALA A 75 12.65 -11.81 12.15
N GLU A 76 13.05 -11.93 10.88
CA GLU A 76 12.61 -11.00 9.83
C GLU A 76 11.09 -10.96 9.69
N SER A 77 10.41 -12.03 10.11
CA SER A 77 8.97 -12.17 10.26
C SER A 77 8.68 -13.09 11.46
N SER A 78 7.52 -12.96 12.09
CA SER A 78 7.13 -13.79 13.25
C SER A 78 5.66 -14.18 13.17
N GLU A 79 5.35 -15.41 13.59
CA GLU A 79 3.98 -15.92 13.73
C GLU A 79 3.37 -15.66 15.12
N GLN A 80 4.18 -15.16 16.07
CA GLN A 80 3.72 -14.80 17.41
C GLN A 80 3.02 -13.44 17.39
N THR A 81 1.77 -13.38 17.87
CA THR A 81 0.98 -12.14 17.82
C THR A 81 1.61 -10.96 18.58
N LEU A 82 2.26 -11.22 19.73
CA LEU A 82 2.86 -10.16 20.57
C LEU A 82 4.40 -10.06 20.47
N SER A 83 5.00 -10.62 19.41
CA SER A 83 6.45 -10.53 19.16
C SER A 83 6.70 -10.50 17.66
N GLY A 84 7.36 -9.45 17.14
CA GLY A 84 7.67 -9.35 15.72
C GLY A 84 8.36 -8.04 15.35
N LEU A 85 8.99 -8.03 14.17
CA LEU A 85 9.57 -6.85 13.55
C LEU A 85 8.57 -6.22 12.58
N TRP A 86 8.20 -4.96 12.79
CA TRP A 86 7.58 -4.16 11.74
C TRP A 86 8.64 -3.32 11.03
N LYS A 87 8.76 -3.48 9.72
CA LYS A 87 9.71 -2.74 8.86
C LYS A 87 8.92 -1.89 7.86
N PRO A 88 8.88 -0.55 7.99
CA PRO A 88 8.14 0.31 7.06
C PRO A 88 8.69 0.21 5.62
N THR A 89 7.87 0.59 4.64
CA THR A 89 8.31 0.86 3.26
C THR A 89 9.02 2.21 3.18
N HIS A 90 9.55 2.58 2.01
CA HIS A 90 10.19 3.87 1.78
C HIS A 90 9.21 5.03 1.49
N LEU A 91 7.90 4.83 1.69
CA LEU A 91 6.86 5.85 1.43
C LEU A 91 7.17 7.15 2.20
N GLN A 92 7.33 8.24 1.46
CA GLN A 92 7.79 9.53 2.01
C GLN A 92 6.62 10.44 2.39
N LYS A 93 5.56 10.45 1.57
CA LYS A 93 4.43 11.39 1.69
C LYS A 93 3.12 10.72 1.29
N LEU A 94 2.06 11.04 2.03
CA LEU A 94 0.67 10.74 1.70
C LEU A 94 -0.12 12.04 1.69
N PHE A 95 -0.56 12.47 0.50
CA PHE A 95 -1.50 13.58 0.34
C PHE A 95 -2.91 13.04 0.16
N TYR A 96 -3.93 13.70 0.71
CA TYR A 96 -5.31 13.24 0.63
C TYR A 96 -6.33 14.38 0.73
N GLY A 97 -7.45 14.23 0.01
CA GLY A 97 -8.54 15.20 -0.07
C GLY A 97 -8.61 15.93 -1.41
N SER A 98 -9.70 16.66 -1.63
CA SER A 98 -10.00 17.35 -2.89
C SER A 98 -8.90 18.31 -3.32
N GLY A 99 -8.42 18.18 -4.57
CA GLY A 99 -7.37 19.04 -5.13
C GLY A 99 -5.95 18.73 -4.66
N SER A 100 -5.74 17.62 -3.92
CA SER A 100 -4.41 17.16 -3.48
C SER A 100 -3.40 16.97 -4.61
N VAL A 101 -3.85 16.78 -5.87
CA VAL A 101 -2.98 16.73 -7.05
C VAL A 101 -2.11 17.97 -7.23
N SER A 102 -2.48 19.12 -6.65
CA SER A 102 -1.65 20.33 -6.60
C SER A 102 -0.26 20.10 -5.99
N ASN A 103 -0.09 19.07 -5.16
CA ASN A 103 1.19 18.69 -4.55
C ASN A 103 2.11 17.87 -5.49
N LEU A 104 1.67 17.53 -6.71
CA LEU A 104 2.39 16.64 -7.62
C LEU A 104 3.79 17.15 -7.98
N VAL A 105 3.94 18.42 -8.34
CA VAL A 105 5.24 19.00 -8.74
C VAL A 105 6.25 18.97 -7.59
N ALA A 106 5.78 19.23 -6.36
CA ALA A 106 6.57 19.13 -5.12
C ALA A 106 6.77 17.68 -4.63
N SER A 107 6.29 16.69 -5.38
CA SER A 107 6.41 15.26 -5.13
C SER A 107 7.32 14.54 -6.13
N LEU A 108 7.85 15.26 -7.14
CA LEU A 108 8.88 14.74 -8.05
C LEU A 108 10.22 14.59 -7.33
N LYS A 109 11.12 13.79 -7.91
CA LYS A 109 12.42 13.46 -7.30
C LYS A 109 13.34 14.67 -7.11
N SER A 110 13.27 15.67 -7.99
CA SER A 110 14.14 16.86 -8.00
C SER A 110 13.56 18.02 -8.84
N GLU A 111 14.20 19.18 -8.76
CA GLU A 111 13.83 20.33 -9.60
C GLU A 111 14.11 20.13 -11.10
N SER A 112 14.95 19.19 -11.49
CA SER A 112 15.24 18.84 -12.90
C SER A 112 14.51 17.59 -13.39
N SER A 113 13.70 16.95 -12.55
CA SER A 113 13.02 15.69 -12.86
C SER A 113 12.11 15.76 -14.09
N ARG A 114 12.15 14.68 -14.87
CA ARG A 114 11.29 14.46 -16.04
C ARG A 114 10.46 13.21 -15.82
N ALA A 115 9.16 13.33 -16.04
CA ALA A 115 8.18 12.34 -15.62
C ALA A 115 7.43 11.68 -16.80
N LEU A 116 7.35 10.35 -16.76
CA LEU A 116 6.43 9.56 -17.57
C LEU A 116 5.09 9.41 -16.84
N ILE A 117 3.99 9.81 -17.46
CA ILE A 117 2.64 9.48 -16.97
C ILE A 117 2.22 8.11 -17.49
N LEU A 118 1.66 7.27 -16.61
CA LEU A 118 1.10 5.95 -16.93
C LEU A 118 -0.37 5.87 -16.54
N THR A 119 -1.22 5.45 -17.47
CA THR A 119 -2.65 5.32 -17.21
C THR A 119 -3.33 4.34 -18.16
N GLY A 120 -4.60 4.03 -17.87
CA GLY A 120 -5.49 3.30 -18.78
C GLY A 120 -6.18 4.22 -19.78
N ASN A 121 -6.57 3.67 -20.93
CA ASN A 121 -7.09 4.45 -22.05
C ASN A 121 -8.36 5.26 -21.72
N SER A 122 -9.24 4.72 -20.86
CA SER A 122 -10.49 5.39 -20.46
C SER A 122 -10.25 6.70 -19.72
N LEU A 123 -9.31 6.77 -18.78
CA LEU A 123 -8.99 8.00 -18.05
C LEU A 123 -8.42 9.06 -19.00
N ALA A 124 -7.50 8.68 -19.89
CA ALA A 124 -6.88 9.59 -20.85
C ALA A 124 -7.82 10.13 -21.94
N THR A 125 -8.86 9.37 -22.31
CA THR A 125 -9.74 9.74 -23.44
C THR A 125 -11.12 10.24 -23.02
N LYS A 126 -11.59 9.91 -21.81
CA LYS A 126 -12.95 10.24 -21.33
C LYS A 126 -12.97 11.21 -20.14
N THR A 127 -11.82 11.69 -19.69
CA THR A 127 -11.72 12.62 -18.55
C THR A 127 -10.69 13.73 -18.84
N PRO A 128 -10.77 14.90 -18.18
CA PRO A 128 -9.75 15.94 -18.29
C PRO A 128 -8.47 15.64 -17.47
N LEU A 129 -8.51 14.66 -16.57
CA LEU A 129 -7.52 14.44 -15.50
C LEU A 129 -6.08 14.30 -16.01
N ILE A 130 -5.88 13.60 -17.14
CA ILE A 130 -4.54 13.37 -17.68
C ILE A 130 -3.97 14.68 -18.26
N LYS A 131 -4.78 15.46 -18.99
CA LYS A 131 -4.36 16.78 -19.49
C LYS A 131 -4.05 17.75 -18.35
N GLN A 132 -4.87 17.76 -17.31
CA GLN A 132 -4.62 18.53 -16.09
C GLN A 132 -3.26 18.17 -15.48
N VAL A 133 -2.86 16.90 -15.46
CA VAL A 133 -1.55 16.48 -14.95
C VAL A 133 -0.41 16.83 -15.92
N GLU A 134 -0.61 16.70 -17.24
CA GLU A 134 0.35 17.16 -18.25
C GLU A 134 0.61 18.68 -18.12
N GLU A 135 -0.44 19.48 -17.96
CA GLU A 135 -0.38 20.93 -17.73
C GLU A 135 0.31 21.28 -16.40
N LEU A 136 0.00 20.58 -15.31
CA LEU A 136 0.66 20.77 -14.00
C LEU A 136 2.17 20.48 -14.04
N LEU A 137 2.60 19.49 -14.85
CA LEU A 137 4.01 19.15 -15.00
C LEU A 137 4.75 20.12 -15.93
N GLY A 138 4.08 20.67 -16.95
CA GLY A 138 4.67 21.60 -17.92
C GLY A 138 5.93 21.01 -18.57
N SER A 139 7.05 21.73 -18.52
CA SER A 139 8.34 21.26 -19.08
C SER A 139 8.93 20.00 -18.43
N ARG A 140 8.39 19.57 -17.28
CA ARG A 140 8.76 18.33 -16.58
C ARG A 140 8.04 17.11 -17.14
N HIS A 141 6.99 17.30 -17.95
CA HIS A 141 6.35 16.22 -18.67
C HIS A 141 7.33 15.68 -19.73
N ALA A 142 7.56 14.36 -19.71
CA ALA A 142 8.40 13.69 -20.69
C ALA A 142 7.56 13.00 -21.76
N ALA A 143 6.56 12.24 -21.32
CA ALA A 143 5.62 11.51 -22.17
C ALA A 143 4.41 11.03 -21.37
N THR A 144 3.35 10.64 -22.07
CA THR A 144 2.19 9.94 -21.52
C THR A 144 2.00 8.61 -22.22
N PHE A 145 1.94 7.52 -21.45
CA PHE A 145 1.58 6.19 -21.91
C PHE A 145 0.20 5.80 -21.36
N SER A 146 -0.82 5.90 -22.21
CA SER A 146 -2.23 5.72 -21.85
C SER A 146 -2.83 4.40 -22.34
N LYS A 147 -2.00 3.37 -22.53
CA LYS A 147 -2.38 2.08 -23.11
C LYS A 147 -2.31 0.89 -22.13
N ILE A 148 -2.15 1.11 -20.83
CA ILE A 148 -2.10 -0.01 -19.86
C ILE A 148 -3.47 -0.69 -19.80
N GLY A 149 -3.53 -1.95 -20.24
CA GLY A 149 -4.70 -2.80 -20.17
C GLY A 149 -5.02 -3.32 -18.75
N GLN A 150 -6.20 -3.91 -18.61
CA GLN A 150 -6.61 -4.60 -17.39
C GLN A 150 -5.62 -5.74 -17.07
N HIS A 151 -5.29 -5.90 -15.79
CA HIS A 151 -4.27 -6.84 -15.28
C HIS A 151 -2.81 -6.56 -15.70
N ALA A 152 -2.52 -5.39 -16.29
CA ALA A 152 -1.19 -4.99 -16.74
C ALA A 152 -0.50 -6.05 -17.63
N PRO A 153 -0.91 -6.19 -18.90
CA PRO A 153 -0.25 -7.08 -19.86
C PRO A 153 1.24 -6.74 -20.03
N VAL A 154 2.10 -7.75 -20.10
CA VAL A 154 3.56 -7.59 -20.22
C VAL A 154 3.97 -6.76 -21.46
N LYS A 155 3.27 -6.94 -22.59
CA LYS A 155 3.46 -6.15 -23.81
C LYS A 155 3.23 -4.64 -23.61
N ASP A 156 2.32 -4.25 -22.70
CA ASP A 156 2.02 -2.84 -22.44
C ASP A 156 3.10 -2.24 -21.52
N ILE A 157 3.63 -3.04 -20.59
CA ILE A 157 4.80 -2.74 -19.75
C ILE A 157 6.04 -2.53 -20.61
N ASP A 158 6.32 -3.43 -21.55
CA ASP A 158 7.52 -3.32 -22.41
C ASP A 158 7.42 -2.14 -23.37
N ALA A 159 6.26 -1.90 -23.98
CA ALA A 159 6.04 -0.72 -24.82
C ALA A 159 6.21 0.62 -24.06
N ALA A 160 5.89 0.65 -22.76
CA ALA A 160 6.12 1.81 -21.90
C ALA A 160 7.59 1.92 -21.43
N LEU A 161 8.24 0.80 -21.14
CA LEU A 161 9.67 0.75 -20.79
C LEU A 161 10.54 1.29 -21.93
N GLU A 162 10.19 1.00 -23.19
CA GLU A 162 10.85 1.57 -24.37
C GLU A 162 10.78 3.11 -24.46
N VAL A 163 9.81 3.75 -23.79
CA VAL A 163 9.78 5.23 -23.67
C VAL A 163 10.83 5.70 -22.68
N VAL A 164 10.94 5.05 -21.52
CA VAL A 164 11.94 5.34 -20.47
C VAL A 164 13.37 5.05 -20.96
N LEU A 165 13.56 4.01 -21.77
CA LEU A 165 14.88 3.67 -22.30
C LEU A 165 15.40 4.71 -23.32
N LYS A 166 14.52 5.48 -23.98
CA LYS A 166 14.89 6.49 -25.00
C LYS A 166 15.21 7.88 -24.47
N ASP A 167 14.75 8.24 -23.27
CA ASP A 167 15.09 9.50 -22.60
C ASP A 167 15.68 9.17 -21.22
N ASP A 168 17.02 9.19 -21.14
CA ASP A 168 17.79 8.89 -19.93
C ASP A 168 17.57 9.89 -18.79
N LYS A 169 16.89 11.01 -19.06
CA LYS A 169 16.50 12.01 -18.07
C LYS A 169 15.19 11.68 -17.36
N ILE A 170 14.43 10.68 -17.83
CA ILE A 170 13.21 10.23 -17.14
C ILE A 170 13.63 9.53 -15.85
N ASP A 171 13.45 10.23 -14.73
CA ASP A 171 13.80 9.77 -13.39
C ASP A 171 12.58 9.46 -12.51
N THR A 172 11.39 9.84 -12.99
CA THR A 172 10.13 9.81 -12.26
C THR A 172 9.03 9.15 -13.09
N ILE A 173 8.20 8.35 -12.43
CA ILE A 173 7.06 7.64 -13.04
C ILE A 173 5.79 7.97 -12.25
N ILE A 174 4.73 8.37 -12.95
CA ILE A 174 3.46 8.83 -12.36
C ILE A 174 2.35 7.90 -12.80
N SER A 175 1.87 7.01 -11.93
CA SER A 175 0.72 6.13 -12.24
C SER A 175 -0.60 6.77 -11.83
N ILE A 176 -1.55 6.83 -12.76
CA ILE A 176 -2.88 7.40 -12.54
C ILE A 176 -3.94 6.35 -12.92
N GLY A 177 -4.74 5.93 -11.94
CA GLY A 177 -5.83 4.97 -12.15
C GLY A 177 -5.97 3.94 -11.03
N GLY A 178 -6.48 2.75 -11.36
CA GLY A 178 -6.55 1.63 -10.42
C GLY A 178 -5.27 0.80 -10.38
N GLY A 179 -5.34 -0.38 -9.77
CA GLY A 179 -4.19 -1.27 -9.58
C GLY A 179 -3.36 -1.58 -10.84
N SER A 180 -3.96 -1.67 -12.04
CA SER A 180 -3.21 -2.04 -13.26
C SER A 180 -2.13 -1.03 -13.70
N PRO A 181 -2.40 0.28 -13.89
CA PRO A 181 -1.33 1.26 -14.14
C PRO A 181 -0.35 1.41 -12.98
N ILE A 182 -0.76 1.15 -11.73
CA ILE A 182 0.11 1.17 -10.55
C ILE A 182 1.11 0.01 -10.59
N ASP A 183 0.64 -1.22 -10.79
CA ASP A 183 1.48 -2.41 -10.91
C ASP A 183 2.38 -2.35 -12.15
N ALA A 184 1.88 -1.80 -13.26
CA ALA A 184 2.69 -1.58 -14.46
C ALA A 184 3.85 -0.61 -14.22
N ALA A 185 3.63 0.52 -13.53
CA ALA A 185 4.69 1.47 -13.20
C ALA A 185 5.80 0.83 -12.36
N LYS A 186 5.44 -0.01 -11.38
CA LYS A 186 6.41 -0.79 -10.60
C LYS A 186 7.16 -1.80 -11.46
N ALA A 187 6.47 -2.55 -12.32
CA ALA A 187 7.10 -3.53 -13.21
C ALA A 187 8.10 -2.87 -14.18
N ILE A 188 7.77 -1.66 -14.68
CA ILE A 188 8.67 -0.85 -15.51
C ILE A 188 9.90 -0.39 -14.71
N SER A 189 9.71 0.08 -13.47
CA SER A 189 10.81 0.45 -12.56
C SER A 189 11.73 -0.75 -12.25
N PHE A 190 11.15 -1.94 -12.03
CA PHE A 190 11.90 -3.19 -11.84
C PHE A 190 12.73 -3.57 -13.08
N ARG A 191 12.11 -3.59 -14.27
CA ARG A 191 12.80 -3.93 -15.53
C ARG A 191 13.85 -2.88 -15.93
N LEU A 192 13.66 -1.62 -15.54
CA LEU A 192 14.70 -0.59 -15.66
C LEU A 192 15.88 -0.89 -14.75
N HIS A 193 15.63 -1.32 -13.50
CA HIS A 193 16.69 -1.72 -12.59
C HIS A 193 17.47 -2.93 -13.11
N GLU A 194 16.82 -3.95 -13.67
CA GLU A 194 17.51 -5.08 -14.32
C GLU A 194 18.40 -4.64 -15.50
N LYS A 195 17.98 -3.61 -16.25
CA LYS A 195 18.71 -3.11 -17.44
C LYS A 195 19.79 -2.05 -17.14
N ARG A 196 19.64 -1.26 -16.06
CA ARG A 196 20.47 -0.07 -15.78
C ARG A 196 20.94 0.06 -14.33
N GLY A 197 20.50 -0.81 -13.42
CA GLY A 197 20.75 -0.69 -11.97
C GLY A 197 19.94 0.40 -11.26
N LEU A 198 19.00 1.06 -11.94
CA LEU A 198 18.25 2.22 -11.45
C LEU A 198 16.75 1.95 -11.27
N PHE A 199 16.20 2.35 -10.12
CA PHE A 199 14.76 2.47 -9.91
C PHE A 199 14.27 3.90 -10.21
N LEU A 200 13.06 4.01 -10.75
CA LEU A 200 12.35 5.28 -10.94
C LEU A 200 11.68 5.72 -9.64
N HIS A 201 11.68 7.03 -9.38
CA HIS A 201 10.90 7.61 -8.29
C HIS A 201 9.41 7.52 -8.64
N HIS A 202 8.62 6.82 -7.83
CA HIS A 202 7.23 6.50 -8.16
C HIS A 202 6.26 7.36 -7.36
N VAL A 203 5.53 8.23 -8.08
CA VAL A 203 4.37 8.96 -7.56
C VAL A 203 3.10 8.28 -8.08
N THR A 204 2.09 8.10 -7.24
CA THR A 204 0.83 7.49 -7.66
C THR A 204 -0.38 8.32 -7.28
N ILE A 205 -1.36 8.36 -8.17
CA ILE A 205 -2.67 9.02 -8.01
C ILE A 205 -3.76 7.93 -8.18
N PRO A 206 -4.09 7.18 -7.11
CA PRO A 206 -5.05 6.09 -7.19
C PRO A 206 -6.48 6.61 -7.36
N THR A 207 -7.24 6.00 -8.27
CA THR A 207 -8.67 6.32 -8.50
C THR A 207 -9.62 5.23 -7.97
N THR A 208 -9.09 4.09 -7.54
CA THR A 208 -9.86 2.93 -7.04
C THR A 208 -9.36 2.50 -5.68
N LEU A 209 -10.23 1.88 -4.88
CA LEU A 209 -9.92 1.44 -3.51
C LEU A 209 -9.12 0.11 -3.46
N SER A 210 -8.29 -0.18 -4.46
CA SER A 210 -7.60 -1.48 -4.56
C SER A 210 -6.33 -1.60 -3.72
N ALA A 211 -5.88 -0.52 -3.07
CA ALA A 211 -4.69 -0.45 -2.23
C ALA A 211 -3.39 -1.04 -2.86
N GLY A 212 -3.30 -1.02 -4.20
CA GLY A 212 -2.14 -1.54 -4.94
C GLY A 212 -0.90 -0.67 -4.70
N GLU A 213 -1.12 0.62 -4.52
CA GLU A 213 -0.14 1.62 -4.09
C GLU A 213 0.48 1.35 -2.71
N CYS A 214 -0.12 0.49 -1.88
CA CYS A 214 0.41 0.18 -0.55
C CYS A 214 1.46 -0.94 -0.55
N THR A 215 1.71 -1.59 -1.69
CA THR A 215 2.55 -2.80 -1.76
C THR A 215 3.86 -2.56 -2.52
N PHE A 216 4.86 -3.36 -2.18
CA PHE A 216 6.16 -3.46 -2.87
C PHE A 216 6.18 -4.66 -3.86
N ILE A 217 5.00 -4.98 -4.40
CA ILE A 217 4.74 -6.08 -5.34
C ILE A 217 4.20 -5.48 -6.64
N ALA A 218 4.61 -6.02 -7.79
CA ALA A 218 4.10 -5.66 -9.10
C ALA A 218 3.56 -6.92 -9.81
N GLY A 219 2.24 -7.04 -9.94
CA GLY A 219 1.59 -8.18 -10.58
C GLY A 219 1.18 -7.87 -12.03
N TYR A 220 1.76 -8.56 -13.01
CA TYR A 220 1.46 -8.41 -14.45
C TYR A 220 1.05 -9.74 -15.09
N THR A 221 0.49 -9.69 -16.29
CA THR A 221 0.06 -10.90 -17.04
C THR A 221 1.01 -11.15 -18.21
N GLY A 222 1.57 -12.36 -18.29
CA GLY A 222 2.46 -12.82 -19.36
C GLY A 222 1.75 -13.00 -20.71
N GLU A 223 2.52 -13.26 -21.76
CA GLU A 223 1.97 -13.51 -23.11
C GLU A 223 1.18 -14.82 -23.19
N ASP A 224 1.54 -15.78 -22.35
CA ASP A 224 0.85 -17.05 -22.10
C ASP A 224 -0.45 -16.91 -21.28
N GLY A 225 -0.79 -15.69 -20.85
CA GLY A 225 -1.93 -15.40 -19.98
C GLY A 225 -1.68 -15.73 -18.50
N VAL A 226 -0.50 -16.22 -18.12
CA VAL A 226 -0.17 -16.55 -16.73
C VAL A 226 0.10 -15.27 -15.94
N LYS A 227 -0.40 -15.22 -14.71
CA LYS A 227 -0.15 -14.09 -13.81
C LYS A 227 1.22 -14.24 -13.14
N THR A 228 2.13 -13.31 -13.43
CA THR A 228 3.46 -13.22 -12.81
C THR A 228 3.50 -12.06 -11.83
N SER A 229 4.33 -12.16 -10.79
CA SER A 229 4.58 -11.06 -9.86
C SER A 229 6.07 -10.93 -9.56
N VAL A 230 6.56 -9.69 -9.48
CA VAL A 230 7.90 -9.36 -8.95
C VAL A 230 7.76 -8.62 -7.62
N VAL A 231 8.73 -8.81 -6.71
CA VAL A 231 8.72 -8.26 -5.35
C VAL A 231 10.10 -7.67 -5.06
N HIS A 232 10.15 -6.38 -4.75
CA HIS A 232 11.40 -5.72 -4.33
C HIS A 232 11.07 -4.45 -3.51
N PRO A 233 11.79 -4.13 -2.41
CA PRO A 233 11.46 -3.00 -1.52
C PRO A 233 11.33 -1.63 -2.23
N GLU A 234 12.12 -1.41 -3.27
CA GLU A 234 12.10 -0.19 -4.09
C GLU A 234 10.88 -0.09 -5.04
N LEU A 235 9.96 -1.07 -5.02
CA LEU A 235 8.70 -1.03 -5.77
C LEU A 235 7.51 -0.49 -4.97
N ALA A 236 7.69 -0.14 -3.70
CA ALA A 236 6.72 0.71 -3.02
C ALA A 236 6.70 2.09 -3.71
N PRO A 237 5.55 2.76 -3.85
CA PRO A 237 5.52 4.16 -4.28
C PRO A 237 6.18 5.05 -3.25
N SER A 238 6.95 6.03 -3.73
CA SER A 238 7.63 7.02 -2.90
C SER A 238 6.66 8.10 -2.42
N VAL A 239 5.61 8.42 -3.19
CA VAL A 239 4.52 9.33 -2.81
C VAL A 239 3.16 8.81 -3.29
N ILE A 240 2.14 8.89 -2.43
CA ILE A 240 0.73 8.61 -2.76
C ILE A 240 -0.08 9.91 -2.68
N ILE A 241 -0.95 10.15 -3.65
CA ILE A 241 -1.88 11.29 -3.71
C ILE A 241 -3.31 10.76 -3.89
N TYR A 242 -4.10 10.80 -2.83
CA TYR A 242 -5.54 10.48 -2.85
C TYR A 242 -6.38 11.73 -3.09
N ASP A 243 -6.54 12.11 -4.35
CA ASP A 243 -7.43 13.20 -4.74
C ASP A 243 -8.85 12.66 -4.99
N SER A 244 -9.82 13.14 -4.21
CA SER A 244 -11.23 12.77 -4.39
C SER A 244 -11.75 13.13 -5.79
N GLN A 245 -11.26 14.23 -6.39
CA GLN A 245 -11.67 14.65 -7.73
C GLN A 245 -11.26 13.63 -8.80
N PHE A 246 -10.14 12.91 -8.60
CA PHE A 246 -9.69 11.86 -9.50
C PHE A 246 -10.52 10.58 -9.33
N ALA A 247 -10.91 10.25 -8.10
CA ALA A 247 -11.77 9.11 -7.80
C ALA A 247 -13.24 9.29 -8.26
N LEU A 248 -13.75 10.53 -8.37
CA LEU A 248 -15.09 10.83 -8.91
C LEU A 248 -15.35 10.27 -10.32
N HIS A 249 -14.28 10.06 -11.11
CA HIS A 249 -14.33 9.52 -12.47
C HIS A 249 -14.32 7.98 -12.53
N THR A 250 -14.16 7.28 -11.39
CA THR A 250 -14.26 5.82 -11.33
C THR A 250 -15.72 5.38 -11.35
N PRO A 251 -16.12 4.39 -12.18
CA PRO A 251 -17.47 3.83 -12.15
C PRO A 251 -17.84 3.28 -10.77
N GLU A 252 -19.05 3.55 -10.31
CA GLU A 252 -19.50 3.25 -8.94
C GLU A 252 -19.32 1.78 -8.56
N TRP A 253 -19.69 0.86 -9.45
CA TRP A 253 -19.50 -0.59 -9.25
C TRP A 253 -18.02 -0.96 -9.05
N LEU A 254 -17.09 -0.29 -9.74
CA LEU A 254 -15.66 -0.54 -9.64
C LEU A 254 -15.09 0.08 -8.35
N PHE A 255 -15.55 1.27 -7.98
CA PHE A 255 -15.15 1.91 -6.73
C PHE A 255 -15.61 1.09 -5.52
N MET A 256 -16.89 0.71 -5.45
CA MET A 256 -17.43 -0.10 -4.35
C MET A 256 -16.82 -1.51 -4.30
N SER A 257 -16.71 -2.22 -5.44
CA SER A 257 -16.12 -3.58 -5.43
C SER A 257 -14.63 -3.58 -5.10
N THR A 258 -13.86 -2.56 -5.49
CA THR A 258 -12.48 -2.42 -4.99
C THR A 258 -12.46 -2.07 -3.50
N GLY A 259 -13.47 -1.38 -2.98
CA GLY A 259 -13.66 -1.18 -1.54
C GLY A 259 -13.85 -2.48 -0.76
N LEU A 260 -14.61 -3.44 -1.31
CA LEU A 260 -14.72 -4.79 -0.72
C LEU A 260 -13.39 -5.55 -0.76
N ARG A 261 -12.54 -5.31 -1.76
CA ARG A 261 -11.17 -5.85 -1.75
C ARG A 261 -10.29 -5.20 -0.67
N SER A 262 -10.43 -3.91 -0.39
CA SER A 262 -9.78 -3.31 0.80
C SER A 262 -10.30 -3.89 2.12
N LEU A 263 -11.59 -4.27 2.18
CA LEU A 263 -12.14 -4.98 3.33
C LEU A 263 -11.56 -6.39 3.44
N ASP A 264 -11.37 -7.08 2.31
CA ASP A 264 -10.69 -8.37 2.21
C ASP A 264 -9.28 -8.30 2.82
N HIS A 265 -8.44 -7.34 2.38
CA HIS A 265 -7.12 -7.12 2.97
C HIS A 265 -7.19 -6.93 4.49
N ALA A 266 -8.06 -6.03 4.96
CA ALA A 266 -8.19 -5.68 6.38
C ALA A 266 -8.63 -6.87 7.26
N VAL A 267 -9.49 -7.74 6.73
CA VAL A 267 -9.98 -8.94 7.41
C VAL A 267 -8.92 -10.04 7.40
N GLU A 268 -8.29 -10.33 6.27
CA GLU A 268 -7.28 -11.40 6.20
C GLU A 268 -6.05 -11.10 7.06
N LEU A 269 -5.65 -9.82 7.18
CA LEU A 269 -4.53 -9.41 8.05
C LEU A 269 -4.73 -9.75 9.54
N GLN A 270 -5.97 -9.87 10.02
CA GLN A 270 -6.22 -10.28 11.41
C GLN A 270 -5.72 -11.70 11.70
N TYR A 271 -5.93 -12.63 10.76
CA TYR A 271 -5.46 -14.01 10.86
C TYR A 271 -4.20 -14.31 10.04
N TYR A 272 -3.59 -13.30 9.43
CA TYR A 272 -2.39 -13.49 8.63
C TYR A 272 -1.20 -13.81 9.54
N PRO A 273 -0.43 -14.90 9.30
CA PRO A 273 0.58 -15.37 10.25
C PRO A 273 1.63 -14.32 10.58
N THR A 274 2.19 -13.65 9.56
CA THR A 274 3.31 -12.70 9.73
C THR A 274 2.90 -11.23 9.82
N ALA A 275 1.61 -10.93 9.96
CA ALA A 275 1.12 -9.57 10.17
C ALA A 275 1.38 -9.12 11.62
N THR A 276 2.07 -7.99 11.80
CA THR A 276 2.39 -7.47 13.13
C THR A 276 1.15 -6.91 13.82
N GLU A 277 1.05 -7.10 15.13
CA GLU A 277 -0.05 -6.55 15.92
C GLU A 277 -0.10 -5.02 15.82
N MET A 278 1.06 -4.37 15.99
CA MET A 278 1.27 -2.95 15.74
C MET A 278 2.22 -2.74 14.55
N PRO A 279 1.96 -1.76 13.66
CA PRO A 279 0.68 -1.06 13.44
C PRO A 279 -0.32 -1.87 12.60
N CYS A 280 0.13 -2.94 11.91
CA CYS A 280 -0.62 -3.59 10.83
C CYS A 280 -2.03 -4.06 11.22
N ARG A 281 -2.19 -4.93 12.23
CA ARG A 281 -3.52 -5.45 12.61
C ARG A 281 -4.45 -4.37 13.18
N GLN A 282 -3.94 -3.42 13.96
CA GLN A 282 -4.76 -2.33 14.51
C GLN A 282 -5.25 -1.37 13.41
N MET A 283 -4.41 -1.02 12.44
CA MET A 283 -4.83 -0.18 11.31
C MET A 283 -5.84 -0.90 10.41
N ALA A 284 -5.73 -2.22 10.27
CA ALA A 284 -6.71 -3.05 9.58
C ALA A 284 -8.08 -3.11 10.32
N LEU A 285 -8.13 -3.08 11.66
CA LEU A 285 -9.39 -2.95 12.39
C LEU A 285 -10.08 -1.61 12.11
N TYR A 286 -9.32 -0.50 12.11
CA TYR A 286 -9.81 0.82 11.72
C TYR A 286 -10.31 0.85 10.27
N ALA A 287 -9.55 0.26 9.33
CA ALA A 287 -9.91 0.17 7.92
C ALA A 287 -11.26 -0.54 7.73
N ALA A 288 -11.47 -1.69 8.38
CA ALA A 288 -12.73 -2.44 8.29
C ALA A 288 -13.93 -1.61 8.79
N GLY A 289 -13.79 -0.90 9.90
CA GLY A 289 -14.86 -0.04 10.44
C GLY A 289 -15.22 1.12 9.52
N GLU A 290 -14.24 1.85 8.99
CA GLU A 290 -14.51 2.96 8.06
C GLU A 290 -15.07 2.44 6.71
N LEU A 291 -14.64 1.27 6.22
CA LEU A 291 -15.20 0.66 5.00
C LEU A 291 -16.68 0.28 5.18
N PHE A 292 -17.03 -0.40 6.29
CA PHE A 292 -18.43 -0.72 6.63
C PHE A 292 -19.30 0.53 6.76
N LYS A 293 -18.74 1.63 7.27
CA LYS A 293 -19.44 2.90 7.50
C LYS A 293 -19.61 3.76 6.24
N TYR A 294 -18.59 3.85 5.39
CA TYR A 294 -18.58 4.78 4.26
C TYR A 294 -18.94 4.15 2.91
N LEU A 295 -18.86 2.82 2.73
CA LEU A 295 -19.35 2.20 1.49
C LEU A 295 -20.86 2.40 1.28
N PRO A 296 -21.74 2.23 2.29
CA PRO A 296 -23.17 2.55 2.14
C PRO A 296 -23.41 4.04 1.84
N LYS A 297 -22.69 4.94 2.54
CA LYS A 297 -22.79 6.40 2.30
C LYS A 297 -22.37 6.80 0.89
N TYR A 298 -21.28 6.21 0.38
CA TYR A 298 -20.87 6.42 -1.01
C TYR A 298 -21.94 5.94 -1.99
N LYS A 299 -22.63 4.82 -1.72
CA LYS A 299 -23.75 4.37 -2.55
C LYS A 299 -24.94 5.33 -2.53
N GLU A 300 -25.21 5.97 -1.38
CA GLU A 300 -26.25 7.01 -1.27
C GLU A 300 -25.88 8.29 -2.04
N ASN A 301 -24.61 8.69 -2.03
CA ASN A 301 -24.09 9.83 -2.79
C ASN A 301 -22.70 9.57 -3.38
N PRO A 302 -22.59 9.03 -4.61
CA PRO A 302 -21.31 8.74 -5.27
C PRO A 302 -20.48 9.97 -5.68
N ARG A 303 -20.95 11.18 -5.31
CA ARG A 303 -20.27 12.47 -5.51
C ARG A 303 -19.78 13.08 -4.19
N ASP A 304 -19.99 12.42 -3.05
CA ASP A 304 -19.50 12.86 -1.74
C ASP A 304 -17.97 12.71 -1.65
N GLU A 305 -17.26 13.82 -1.81
CA GLU A 305 -15.81 13.88 -1.71
C GLU A 305 -15.27 13.56 -0.31
N GLU A 306 -16.04 13.78 0.78
CA GLU A 306 -15.63 13.36 2.13
C GLU A 306 -15.68 11.84 2.22
N ALA A 307 -16.79 11.21 1.81
CA ALA A 307 -16.93 9.76 1.81
C ALA A 307 -15.88 9.08 0.92
N ILE A 308 -15.60 9.63 -0.27
CA ILE A 308 -14.52 9.17 -1.16
C ILE A 308 -13.16 9.29 -0.47
N THR A 309 -12.84 10.44 0.13
CA THR A 309 -11.56 10.64 0.84
C THR A 309 -11.40 9.66 2.00
N LYS A 310 -12.48 9.44 2.78
CA LYS A 310 -12.52 8.48 3.88
C LYS A 310 -12.30 7.05 3.42
N LEU A 311 -12.89 6.66 2.30
CA LEU A 311 -12.70 5.34 1.71
C LEU A 311 -11.27 5.15 1.16
N LEU A 312 -10.67 6.15 0.53
CA LEU A 312 -9.26 6.11 0.09
C LEU A 312 -8.30 5.95 1.29
N LEU A 313 -8.54 6.68 2.39
CA LEU A 313 -7.78 6.52 3.63
C LEU A 313 -8.01 5.15 4.31
N ALA A 314 -9.21 4.59 4.22
CA ALA A 314 -9.49 3.25 4.73
C ALA A 314 -8.81 2.16 3.87
N ALA A 315 -8.77 2.34 2.54
CA ALA A 315 -8.00 1.50 1.63
C ALA A 315 -6.50 1.53 1.98
N PHE A 316 -5.95 2.72 2.25
CA PHE A 316 -4.58 2.86 2.75
C PHE A 316 -4.38 2.14 4.09
N ALA A 317 -5.27 2.33 5.06
CA ALA A 317 -5.17 1.65 6.35
C ALA A 317 -5.25 0.11 6.22
N SER A 318 -5.85 -0.42 5.15
CA SER A 318 -5.94 -1.87 4.89
C SER A 318 -4.63 -2.55 4.48
N LEU A 319 -3.65 -1.82 3.92
CA LEU A 319 -2.37 -2.40 3.47
C LEU A 319 -1.13 -1.52 3.67
N GLY A 320 -1.25 -0.21 3.81
CA GLY A 320 -0.11 0.73 3.92
C GLY A 320 0.80 0.48 5.12
N PHE A 321 0.33 -0.32 6.09
CA PHE A 321 1.05 -0.71 7.29
C PHE A 321 1.53 -2.18 7.26
N ILE A 322 1.42 -2.91 6.14
CA ILE A 322 1.78 -4.34 6.04
C ILE A 322 3.26 -4.61 6.35
N GLY A 323 4.14 -3.69 5.94
CA GLY A 323 5.59 -3.75 6.19
C GLY A 323 6.37 -4.70 5.27
N LEU A 324 7.66 -4.41 5.08
CA LEU A 324 8.62 -5.18 4.27
C LEU A 324 9.00 -6.54 4.92
N ASN A 325 8.62 -6.74 6.17
CA ASN A 325 8.78 -7.99 6.93
C ASN A 325 7.78 -9.08 6.53
N VAL A 326 6.66 -8.73 5.90
CA VAL A 326 5.67 -9.73 5.46
C VAL A 326 6.25 -10.61 4.34
N ARG A 327 5.89 -11.90 4.38
CA ARG A 327 6.34 -12.97 3.47
C ARG A 327 5.13 -13.79 3.04
N GLY A 328 5.04 -14.11 1.74
CA GLY A 328 3.93 -14.87 1.16
C GLY A 328 2.84 -13.99 0.54
N GLY A 329 1.87 -14.64 -0.12
CA GLY A 329 0.61 -14.00 -0.52
C GLY A 329 -0.36 -13.93 0.66
N LEU A 330 -1.45 -13.16 0.51
CA LEU A 330 -2.55 -13.09 1.49
C LEU A 330 -3.31 -14.43 1.61
N GLY A 331 -4.39 -14.44 2.38
CA GLY A 331 -5.09 -15.65 2.76
C GLY A 331 -5.99 -16.26 1.67
N LEU A 332 -6.92 -17.11 2.14
CA LEU A 332 -7.74 -17.97 1.28
C LEU A 332 -8.72 -17.18 0.40
N SER A 333 -9.16 -15.99 0.84
CA SER A 333 -10.03 -15.17 -0.01
C SER A 333 -9.25 -14.66 -1.23
N HIS A 334 -8.00 -14.22 -1.03
CA HIS A 334 -7.12 -13.83 -2.14
C HIS A 334 -6.71 -15.01 -3.03
N THR A 335 -6.43 -16.20 -2.50
CA THR A 335 -6.09 -17.36 -3.36
C THR A 335 -7.29 -17.86 -4.17
N LEU A 336 -8.50 -17.85 -3.61
CA LEU A 336 -9.74 -18.01 -4.38
C LEU A 336 -9.91 -16.88 -5.41
N GLY A 337 -9.60 -15.64 -5.04
CA GLY A 337 -9.60 -14.49 -5.95
C GLY A 337 -8.68 -14.65 -7.16
N TYR A 338 -7.50 -15.24 -7.00
CA TYR A 338 -6.62 -15.57 -8.12
C TYR A 338 -7.15 -16.75 -8.96
N ALA A 339 -7.69 -17.79 -8.31
CA ALA A 339 -8.28 -18.95 -8.98
C ALA A 339 -9.55 -18.60 -9.78
N LEU A 340 -10.31 -17.59 -9.35
CA LEU A 340 -11.51 -17.11 -10.03
C LEU A 340 -11.23 -15.98 -11.03
N GLY A 341 -10.27 -15.10 -10.72
CA GLY A 341 -10.06 -13.86 -11.45
C GLY A 341 -9.44 -14.05 -12.82
N SER A 342 -8.21 -14.56 -12.88
CA SER A 342 -7.45 -14.65 -14.15
C SER A 342 -8.00 -15.70 -15.13
N PRO A 343 -8.46 -16.89 -14.70
CA PRO A 343 -8.95 -17.91 -15.64
C PRO A 343 -10.34 -17.60 -16.24
N TYR A 344 -11.16 -16.80 -15.54
CA TYR A 344 -12.55 -16.52 -15.92
C TYR A 344 -12.85 -15.02 -16.11
N GLN A 345 -11.80 -14.18 -16.13
CA GLN A 345 -11.87 -12.73 -16.33
C GLN A 345 -12.76 -11.98 -15.32
N ILE A 346 -12.92 -12.52 -14.10
CA ILE A 346 -13.69 -11.90 -13.03
C ILE A 346 -12.83 -10.81 -12.35
N PRO A 347 -13.29 -9.55 -12.22
CA PRO A 347 -12.54 -8.51 -11.53
C PRO A 347 -12.29 -8.88 -10.06
N HIS A 348 -11.07 -8.67 -9.55
CA HIS A 348 -10.69 -9.09 -8.18
C HIS A 348 -11.59 -8.48 -7.08
N GLY A 349 -12.10 -7.26 -7.27
CA GLY A 349 -13.08 -6.68 -6.34
C GLY A 349 -14.38 -7.50 -6.25
N ILE A 350 -14.82 -8.07 -7.38
CA ILE A 350 -15.99 -8.95 -7.45
C ILE A 350 -15.68 -10.32 -6.87
N THR A 351 -14.48 -10.89 -7.07
CA THR A 351 -14.13 -12.16 -6.42
C THR A 351 -14.14 -12.01 -4.90
N SER A 352 -13.58 -10.92 -4.34
CA SER A 352 -13.69 -10.62 -2.89
C SER A 352 -15.14 -10.50 -2.41
N CYS A 353 -16.05 -9.92 -3.22
CA CYS A 353 -17.49 -9.89 -2.90
C CYS A 353 -18.10 -11.30 -2.82
N MET A 354 -17.62 -12.25 -3.64
CA MET A 354 -18.09 -13.64 -3.66
C MET A 354 -17.48 -14.48 -2.53
N THR A 355 -16.20 -14.27 -2.19
CA THR A 355 -15.44 -15.21 -1.35
C THR A 355 -15.34 -14.81 0.12
N LEU A 356 -15.12 -13.53 0.43
CA LEU A 356 -14.61 -13.09 1.73
C LEU A 356 -15.48 -13.56 2.91
N GLY A 357 -16.78 -13.27 2.87
CA GLY A 357 -17.68 -13.60 3.98
C GLY A 357 -17.80 -15.11 4.23
N HIS A 358 -17.71 -15.94 3.18
CA HIS A 358 -17.71 -17.39 3.31
C HIS A 358 -16.36 -17.92 3.85
N VAL A 359 -15.24 -17.34 3.40
CA VAL A 359 -13.90 -17.66 3.92
C VAL A 359 -13.78 -17.32 5.40
N VAL A 360 -14.33 -16.18 5.83
CA VAL A 360 -14.37 -15.77 7.24
C VAL A 360 -15.07 -16.80 8.12
N LYS A 361 -16.25 -17.29 7.71
CA LYS A 361 -16.99 -18.33 8.42
C LYS A 361 -16.19 -19.65 8.49
N LEU A 362 -15.62 -20.07 7.36
CA LEU A 362 -14.75 -21.25 7.30
C LEU A 362 -13.53 -21.12 8.23
N LYS A 363 -12.89 -19.94 8.30
CA LYS A 363 -11.77 -19.67 9.19
C LYS A 363 -12.17 -19.69 10.67
N ALA A 364 -13.35 -19.15 11.01
CA ALA A 364 -13.90 -19.17 12.36
C ALA A 364 -14.22 -20.58 12.88
N GLU A 365 -14.68 -21.46 11.99
CA GLU A 365 -14.99 -22.87 12.31
C GLU A 365 -13.75 -23.77 12.38
N THR A 366 -12.67 -23.42 11.67
CA THR A 366 -11.47 -24.29 11.52
C THR A 366 -10.33 -23.98 12.47
N SER A 367 -10.28 -22.80 13.11
CA SER A 367 -9.27 -22.46 14.12
C SER A 367 -9.83 -21.48 15.14
N LYS A 368 -9.60 -21.76 16.42
CA LYS A 368 -10.02 -20.89 17.54
C LYS A 368 -9.23 -19.59 17.57
N GLU A 369 -8.00 -19.63 17.10
CA GLU A 369 -7.07 -18.51 16.99
C GLU A 369 -7.54 -17.55 15.90
N ASN A 370 -7.89 -18.09 14.72
CA ASN A 370 -8.49 -17.30 13.63
C ASN A 370 -9.84 -16.71 14.05
N ALA A 371 -10.70 -17.51 14.71
CA ALA A 371 -11.95 -17.02 15.28
C ALA A 371 -11.73 -15.86 16.26
N ALA A 372 -10.78 -16.00 17.19
CA ALA A 372 -10.44 -14.96 18.16
C ALA A 372 -9.93 -13.67 17.49
N GLN A 373 -9.13 -13.77 16.43
CA GLN A 373 -8.65 -12.60 15.68
C GLN A 373 -9.78 -11.94 14.87
N ILE A 374 -10.57 -12.71 14.13
CA ILE A 374 -11.69 -12.18 13.34
C ILE A 374 -12.74 -11.52 14.25
N ALA A 375 -13.05 -12.12 15.41
CA ALA A 375 -14.00 -11.57 16.37
C ALA A 375 -13.65 -10.17 16.90
N ARG A 376 -12.40 -9.71 16.73
CA ARG A 376 -11.97 -8.33 17.06
C ARG A 376 -12.61 -7.28 16.14
N LEU A 377 -12.99 -7.66 14.92
CA LEU A 377 -13.65 -6.78 13.95
C LEU A 377 -15.07 -6.41 14.38
N ALA A 378 -15.78 -7.29 15.10
CA ALA A 378 -17.17 -7.15 15.47
C ALA A 378 -17.55 -5.73 15.98
N PRO A 379 -16.92 -5.17 17.03
CA PRO A 379 -17.25 -3.82 17.51
C PRO A 379 -16.92 -2.70 16.52
N PHE A 380 -15.92 -2.87 15.64
CA PHE A 380 -15.58 -1.87 14.62
C PHE A 380 -16.62 -1.79 13.50
N ILE A 381 -17.31 -2.90 13.22
CA ILE A 381 -18.34 -3.00 12.18
C ILE A 381 -19.77 -2.95 12.74
N GLY A 382 -19.94 -2.54 14.00
CA GLY A 382 -21.24 -2.32 14.65
C GLY A 382 -21.93 -3.57 15.21
N LEU A 383 -21.22 -4.69 15.37
CA LEU A 383 -21.73 -5.92 15.98
C LEU A 383 -21.42 -5.98 17.49
N THR A 384 -22.39 -6.41 18.28
CA THR A 384 -22.21 -6.71 19.71
C THR A 384 -21.41 -7.99 19.91
N ASN A 385 -20.43 -7.98 20.82
CA ASN A 385 -19.68 -9.20 21.18
C ASN A 385 -20.53 -10.12 22.07
N SER A 386 -20.71 -11.38 21.66
CA SER A 386 -21.45 -12.40 22.41
C SER A 386 -20.62 -13.11 23.50
N GLY A 387 -19.30 -12.86 23.53
CA GLY A 387 -18.33 -13.63 24.31
C GLY A 387 -17.83 -14.90 23.60
N ASN A 388 -18.63 -15.48 22.70
CA ASN A 388 -18.25 -16.66 21.92
C ASN A 388 -17.53 -16.24 20.62
N LYS A 389 -16.20 -16.42 20.58
CA LYS A 389 -15.36 -15.95 19.46
C LYS A 389 -15.67 -16.62 18.12
N THR A 390 -16.11 -17.88 18.09
CA THR A 390 -16.55 -18.51 16.84
C THR A 390 -17.88 -17.91 16.37
N ALA A 391 -18.84 -17.69 17.27
CA ALA A 391 -20.10 -17.04 16.91
C ALA A 391 -19.90 -15.59 16.44
N ASP A 392 -19.09 -14.81 17.16
CA ASP A 392 -18.72 -13.44 16.80
C ASP A 392 -18.07 -13.36 15.41
N ALA A 393 -17.11 -14.25 15.13
CA ALA A 393 -16.41 -14.30 13.86
C ALA A 393 -17.31 -14.76 12.69
N THR A 394 -18.22 -15.72 12.94
CA THR A 394 -19.25 -16.10 11.96
C THR A 394 -20.19 -14.94 11.65
N ALA A 395 -20.60 -14.16 12.68
CA ALA A 395 -21.43 -12.97 12.50
C ALA A 395 -20.72 -11.86 11.70
N VAL A 396 -19.39 -11.70 11.84
CA VAL A 396 -18.58 -10.83 10.96
C VAL A 396 -18.69 -11.29 9.51
N GLY A 397 -18.58 -12.60 9.23
CA GLY A 397 -18.75 -13.15 7.89
C GLY A 397 -20.15 -12.89 7.30
N ASP A 398 -21.20 -13.09 8.10
CA ASP A 398 -22.57 -12.81 7.68
C ASP A 398 -22.84 -11.31 7.45
N ALA A 399 -22.24 -10.42 8.24
CA ALA A 399 -22.29 -8.97 8.03
C ALA A 399 -21.59 -8.55 6.73
N ILE A 400 -20.46 -9.17 6.37
CA ILE A 400 -19.77 -8.94 5.09
C ILE A 400 -20.67 -9.37 3.92
N LEU A 401 -21.29 -10.56 3.99
CA LEU A 401 -22.22 -11.02 2.95
C LEU A 401 -23.47 -10.12 2.85
N LYS A 402 -23.94 -9.56 3.96
CA LYS A 402 -25.02 -8.58 3.96
C LYS A 402 -24.58 -7.28 3.27
N LEU A 403 -23.40 -6.74 3.62
CA LEU A 403 -22.86 -5.52 3.00
C LEU A 403 -22.72 -5.67 1.47
N VAL A 404 -22.24 -6.82 0.98
CA VAL A 404 -22.17 -7.12 -0.46
C VAL A 404 -23.55 -7.06 -1.14
N ARG A 405 -24.60 -7.60 -0.50
CA ARG A 405 -25.98 -7.52 -1.00
C ARG A 405 -26.54 -6.11 -0.93
N ASP A 406 -26.38 -5.41 0.20
CA ASP A 406 -26.84 -4.04 0.40
C ASP A 406 -26.23 -3.08 -0.63
N LEU A 407 -24.96 -3.29 -0.98
CA LEU A 407 -24.26 -2.51 -2.02
C LEU A 407 -24.68 -2.91 -3.44
N GLY A 408 -25.34 -4.05 -3.64
CA GLY A 408 -25.76 -4.54 -4.97
C GLY A 408 -24.61 -5.15 -5.77
N LEU A 409 -23.63 -5.73 -5.08
CA LEU A 409 -22.45 -6.37 -5.67
C LEU A 409 -22.49 -7.91 -5.58
N PHE A 410 -23.57 -8.47 -5.04
CA PHE A 410 -23.80 -9.91 -5.02
C PHE A 410 -23.89 -10.46 -6.45
N THR A 411 -23.28 -11.62 -6.67
CA THR A 411 -23.30 -12.33 -7.95
C THR A 411 -22.86 -13.79 -7.76
N THR A 412 -23.20 -14.68 -8.69
CA THR A 412 -22.81 -16.11 -8.63
C THR A 412 -21.83 -16.50 -9.73
N LEU A 413 -21.19 -17.67 -9.58
CA LEU A 413 -20.35 -18.27 -10.63
C LEU A 413 -21.16 -18.55 -11.91
N THR A 414 -22.43 -18.93 -11.76
CA THR A 414 -23.39 -19.10 -12.86
C THR A 414 -23.54 -17.80 -13.67
N GLU A 415 -23.73 -16.66 -13.00
CA GLU A 415 -23.85 -15.34 -13.65
C GLU A 415 -22.54 -14.84 -14.28
N LYS A 416 -21.39 -15.35 -13.82
CA LYS A 416 -20.07 -15.10 -14.43
C LYS A 416 -19.72 -16.08 -15.55
N GLY A 417 -20.63 -16.97 -15.93
CA GLY A 417 -20.41 -17.95 -17.00
C GLY A 417 -19.43 -19.07 -16.65
N VAL A 418 -19.16 -19.29 -15.35
CA VAL A 418 -18.30 -20.38 -14.87
C VAL A 418 -19.16 -21.61 -14.64
N GLY A 419 -18.81 -22.73 -15.29
CA GLY A 419 -19.54 -24.00 -15.17
C GLY A 419 -19.10 -24.85 -13.96
N LYS A 420 -20.01 -25.66 -13.42
CA LYS A 420 -19.74 -26.55 -12.26
C LYS A 420 -18.62 -27.57 -12.50
N ASP A 421 -18.29 -27.86 -13.75
CA ASP A 421 -17.12 -28.66 -14.13
C ASP A 421 -15.78 -28.00 -13.72
N LYS A 422 -15.76 -26.69 -13.44
CA LYS A 422 -14.57 -25.95 -13.01
C LYS A 422 -14.27 -26.03 -11.51
N VAL A 423 -15.20 -26.52 -10.68
CA VAL A 423 -15.06 -26.55 -9.20
C VAL A 423 -13.73 -27.14 -8.76
N GLN A 424 -13.37 -28.35 -9.23
CA GLN A 424 -12.12 -29.02 -8.85
C GLN A 424 -10.87 -28.21 -9.23
N THR A 425 -10.87 -27.56 -10.40
CA THR A 425 -9.77 -26.71 -10.85
C THR A 425 -9.62 -25.47 -9.97
N ILE A 426 -10.73 -24.80 -9.64
CA ILE A 426 -10.75 -23.63 -8.74
C ILE A 426 -10.20 -24.00 -7.36
N VAL A 427 -10.68 -25.10 -6.77
CA VAL A 427 -10.25 -25.56 -5.45
C VAL A 427 -8.76 -25.93 -5.44
N ARG A 428 -8.28 -26.67 -6.45
CA ARG A 428 -6.86 -27.03 -6.58
C ARG A 428 -5.98 -25.78 -6.72
N MET A 429 -6.38 -24.80 -7.53
CA MET A 429 -5.65 -23.53 -7.67
C MET A 429 -5.64 -22.70 -6.38
N ALA A 430 -6.75 -22.67 -5.64
CA ALA A 430 -6.86 -21.86 -4.43
C ALA A 430 -6.19 -22.49 -3.19
N THR A 431 -6.04 -23.82 -3.16
CA THR A 431 -5.50 -24.56 -2.00
C THR A 431 -4.12 -25.17 -2.23
N GLY A 432 -3.71 -25.39 -3.49
CA GLY A 432 -2.55 -26.20 -3.83
C GLY A 432 -2.72 -27.70 -3.54
N GLN A 433 -3.93 -28.16 -3.25
CA GLN A 433 -4.25 -29.54 -2.83
C GLN A 433 -5.18 -30.22 -3.85
N GLU A 434 -5.11 -31.55 -3.92
CA GLU A 434 -6.03 -32.37 -4.74
C GLU A 434 -7.06 -33.13 -3.90
N SER A 435 -6.83 -33.28 -2.58
CA SER A 435 -7.74 -33.93 -1.65
C SER A 435 -7.43 -33.53 -0.20
N GLY A 436 -8.29 -33.90 0.75
CA GLY A 436 -8.09 -33.74 2.19
C GLY A 436 -9.07 -32.78 2.88
N PRO A 437 -8.98 -32.61 4.21
CA PRO A 437 -10.00 -31.89 4.99
C PRO A 437 -10.14 -30.41 4.64
N GLN A 438 -9.05 -29.74 4.22
CA GLN A 438 -9.10 -28.37 3.74
C GLN A 438 -9.69 -28.29 2.33
N TYR A 439 -9.25 -29.17 1.42
CA TYR A 439 -9.78 -29.29 0.06
C TYR A 439 -11.31 -29.45 0.05
N GLU A 440 -11.87 -30.42 0.79
CA GLU A 440 -13.32 -30.65 0.80
C GLU A 440 -14.12 -29.47 1.39
N LYS A 441 -13.58 -28.77 2.40
CA LYS A 441 -14.23 -27.56 2.94
C LYS A 441 -14.20 -26.39 1.96
N VAL A 442 -13.10 -26.19 1.24
CA VAL A 442 -13.00 -25.15 0.19
C VAL A 442 -13.86 -25.51 -1.02
N LYS A 443 -13.98 -26.80 -1.36
CA LYS A 443 -14.89 -27.30 -2.38
C LYS A 443 -16.34 -27.02 -2.04
N ALA A 444 -16.79 -27.35 -0.83
CA ALA A 444 -18.15 -27.02 -0.38
C ALA A 444 -18.42 -25.49 -0.41
N LEU A 445 -17.42 -24.66 -0.08
CA LEU A 445 -17.50 -23.21 -0.22
C LEU A 445 -17.70 -22.80 -1.70
N VAL A 446 -16.87 -23.31 -2.62
CA VAL A 446 -16.93 -22.99 -4.06
C VAL A 446 -18.23 -23.51 -4.71
N GLU A 447 -18.73 -24.67 -4.29
CA GLU A 447 -20.03 -25.21 -4.71
C GLU A 447 -21.20 -24.33 -4.26
N GLY A 448 -21.06 -23.65 -3.11
CA GLY A 448 -22.00 -22.66 -2.59
C GLY A 448 -21.96 -21.28 -3.26
N LEU A 449 -21.08 -21.06 -4.26
CA LEU A 449 -21.01 -19.81 -5.03
C LEU A 449 -21.84 -19.85 -6.34
N TYR A 450 -22.64 -20.90 -6.58
CA TYR A 450 -23.44 -21.11 -7.81
C TYR A 450 -24.88 -20.61 -7.70
#